data_AF-A0A8K0GB34-F1
#
_entry.id   AF-A0A8K0GB34-F1
#
_cell.length_a   1.000
_cell.length_b   1.000
_cell.length_c   1.000
_cell.angle_alpha   90.00
_cell.angle_beta   90.00
_cell.angle_gamma   90.00
#
_symmetry.space_group_name_H-M   'P 1'
#
loop_
_entity.id
_entity.type
_entity.pdbx_description
1 polymer ?
#
loop_
_entity_poly.entity_id
_entity_poly.type
_entity_poly.pdbx_seq_one_letter_code
_entity_poly.pdbx_strand_id
1 'polypeptide(L)'
;KKTAPIFQSHPGLACRCGGEHTYKDLGLHYYPRYVPTVICKPGGCYAGFQCRPKKYNITVLRKKGIEEVVGKESNSESFPELLKEFFIPEIHTVAVACECTP
;
A
#
# COMPACT_ATOMS: atom_id res chain seq x y z
N LYS A 1 -20.43 28.78 -26.65
CA LYS A 1 -20.70 27.57 -25.85
C LYS A 1 -19.40 26.76 -25.79
N LYS A 2 -18.77 26.61 -24.62
CA LYS A 2 -17.56 25.78 -24.47
C LYS A 2 -17.99 24.32 -24.36
N THR A 3 -17.86 23.56 -25.43
CA THR A 3 -18.04 22.11 -25.41
C THR A 3 -16.82 21.49 -24.73
N ALA A 4 -17.01 20.87 -23.56
CA ALA A 4 -15.98 20.02 -22.98
C ALA A 4 -15.72 18.86 -23.95
N PRO A 5 -14.46 18.43 -24.17
CA PRO A 5 -14.19 17.30 -25.05
C PRO A 5 -14.82 16.05 -24.46
N ILE A 6 -15.61 15.36 -25.28
CA ILE A 6 -16.22 14.09 -24.94
C ILE A 6 -15.08 13.07 -24.86
N PHE A 7 -14.61 12.77 -23.66
CA PHE A 7 -13.70 11.65 -23.42
C PHE A 7 -14.50 10.36 -23.58
N GLN A 8 -14.82 9.98 -24.83
CA GLN A 8 -15.46 8.72 -25.14
C GLN A 8 -14.48 7.60 -24.82
N SER A 9 -14.83 6.73 -23.87
CA SER A 9 -14.08 5.52 -23.53
C SER A 9 -14.02 4.59 -24.74
N HIS A 10 -13.03 4.76 -25.61
CA HIS A 10 -12.77 3.84 -26.70
C HIS A 10 -12.11 2.58 -26.11
N PRO A 11 -12.67 1.37 -26.32
CA PRO A 11 -12.16 0.13 -25.73
C PRO A 11 -10.72 -0.21 -26.13
N GLY A 12 -10.17 0.42 -27.17
CA GLY A 12 -8.77 0.29 -27.61
C GLY A 12 -7.79 1.37 -27.10
N LEU A 13 -8.25 2.38 -26.34
CA LEU A 13 -7.45 3.50 -25.82
C LEU A 13 -7.56 3.64 -24.29
N ALA A 14 -8.02 2.59 -23.60
CA ALA A 14 -8.06 2.58 -22.15
C ALA A 14 -6.61 2.55 -21.60
N CYS A 15 -6.18 3.67 -21.01
CA CYS A 15 -4.96 3.75 -20.21
C CYS A 15 -5.25 3.53 -18.71
N ARG A 16 -6.45 3.05 -18.39
CA ARG A 16 -6.91 2.86 -17.01
C ARG A 16 -7.16 1.39 -16.77
N CYS A 17 -6.34 0.79 -15.92
CA CYS A 17 -6.63 -0.52 -15.40
C CYS A 17 -7.34 -0.46 -14.05
N GLY A 18 -8.24 -1.41 -13.82
CA GLY A 18 -9.07 -1.49 -12.63
C GLY A 18 -8.38 -2.26 -11.51
N GLY A 19 -8.89 -2.07 -10.29
CA GLY A 19 -8.46 -2.83 -9.12
C GLY A 19 -9.59 -2.95 -8.12
N GLU A 20 -9.46 -3.90 -7.22
CA GLU A 20 -10.38 -4.12 -6.11
C GLU A 20 -9.73 -3.65 -4.81
N HIS A 21 -10.39 -2.72 -4.12
CA HIS A 21 -9.95 -2.28 -2.81
C HIS A 21 -10.25 -3.36 -1.77
N THR A 22 -9.25 -3.69 -0.97
CA THR A 22 -9.35 -4.69 0.08
C THR A 22 -8.46 -4.30 1.27
N TYR A 23 -8.44 -5.14 2.29
CA TYR A 23 -7.60 -4.99 3.46
C TYR A 23 -6.66 -6.17 3.60
N LYS A 24 -5.39 -5.88 3.85
CA LYS A 24 -4.40 -6.89 4.24
C LYS A 24 -4.36 -6.97 5.77
N ASP A 25 -4.61 -8.16 6.31
CA ASP A 25 -4.43 -8.45 7.74
C ASP A 25 -2.94 -8.70 8.03
N LEU A 26 -2.35 -7.85 8.87
CA LEU A 26 -0.97 -8.00 9.35
C LEU A 26 -0.88 -8.87 10.60
N GLY A 27 -1.99 -9.11 11.29
CA GLY A 27 -2.08 -9.89 12.52
C GLY A 27 -2.31 -9.05 13.78
N LEU A 28 -2.67 -9.73 14.86
CA LEU A 28 -3.09 -9.14 16.15
C LEU A 28 -2.01 -8.29 16.86
N HIS A 29 -0.75 -8.49 16.51
CA HIS A 29 0.39 -7.79 17.11
C HIS A 29 0.77 -6.51 16.36
N TYR A 30 0.05 -6.15 15.30
CA TYR A 30 0.34 -4.97 14.50
C TYR A 30 -0.70 -3.87 14.69
N TYR A 31 -0.24 -2.63 14.64
CA TYR A 31 -1.07 -1.44 14.56
C TYR A 31 -0.64 -0.55 13.38
N PRO A 32 -1.55 -0.23 12.45
CA PRO A 32 -2.88 -0.81 12.30
C PRO A 32 -2.80 -2.30 11.89
N ARG A 33 -3.75 -3.13 12.36
CA ARG A 33 -3.83 -4.55 11.99
C ARG A 33 -4.23 -4.73 10.53
N TYR A 34 -5.25 -4.01 10.09
CA TYR A 34 -5.76 -4.08 8.73
C TYR A 34 -5.29 -2.85 7.96
N VAL A 35 -4.52 -3.09 6.89
CA VAL A 35 -4.01 -2.01 6.03
C VAL A 35 -4.73 -2.03 4.68
N PRO A 36 -5.20 -0.87 4.19
CA PRO A 36 -5.84 -0.80 2.88
C PRO A 36 -4.84 -1.16 1.78
N THR A 37 -5.29 -1.93 0.81
CA THR A 37 -4.50 -2.31 -0.37
C THR A 37 -5.42 -2.51 -1.57
N VAL A 38 -4.83 -2.57 -2.77
CA VAL A 38 -5.56 -2.82 -4.02
C VAL A 38 -5.05 -4.09 -4.68
N ILE A 39 -5.96 -4.94 -5.14
CA ILE A 39 -5.64 -6.09 -6.01
C ILE A 39 -5.93 -5.68 -7.45
N CYS A 40 -4.91 -5.66 -8.30
CA CYS A 40 -5.08 -5.26 -9.69
C CYS A 40 -5.73 -6.35 -10.52
N LYS A 41 -6.71 -5.97 -11.33
CA LYS A 41 -7.34 -6.87 -12.29
C LYS A 41 -6.55 -6.86 -13.60
N PRO A 42 -6.33 -8.03 -14.23
CA PRO A 42 -5.66 -8.07 -15.52
C PRO A 42 -6.52 -7.38 -16.60
N GLY A 43 -5.85 -6.77 -17.58
CA GLY A 43 -6.50 -6.09 -18.71
C GLY A 43 -6.73 -4.59 -18.50
N GLY A 44 -7.32 -3.95 -19.52
CA GLY A 44 -7.60 -2.51 -19.52
C GLY A 44 -6.39 -1.61 -19.83
N CYS A 45 -5.25 -2.20 -20.19
CA CYS A 45 -4.08 -1.46 -20.68
C CYS A 45 -3.92 -1.64 -22.19
N TYR A 46 -3.40 -0.61 -22.84
CA TYR A 46 -3.03 -0.65 -24.26
C TYR A 46 -1.90 -1.67 -24.53
N ALA A 47 -1.79 -2.12 -25.78
CA ALA A 47 -0.81 -3.10 -26.22
C ALA A 47 0.63 -2.75 -25.77
N GLY A 48 1.35 -3.75 -25.26
CA GLY A 48 2.71 -3.59 -24.72
C GLY A 48 2.76 -3.08 -23.27
N PHE A 49 1.63 -2.80 -22.64
CA PHE A 49 1.55 -2.42 -21.23
C PHE A 49 0.77 -3.47 -20.44
N GLN A 50 1.15 -3.64 -19.18
CA GLN A 50 0.49 -4.53 -18.24
C GLN A 50 0.00 -3.74 -17.04
N CYS A 51 -1.18 -4.13 -16.53
CA CYS A 51 -1.67 -3.55 -15.28
C CYS A 51 -0.85 -4.10 -14.12
N ARG A 52 -0.11 -3.22 -13.44
CA ARG A 52 0.75 -3.57 -12.31
C ARG A 52 0.33 -2.80 -11.05
N PRO A 53 0.51 -3.40 -9.85
CA PRO A 53 0.25 -2.71 -8.60
C PRO A 53 1.32 -1.64 -8.34
N LYS A 54 0.88 -0.42 -8.05
CA LYS A 54 1.71 0.66 -7.55
C LYS A 54 1.99 0.45 -6.08
N LYS A 55 3.23 0.09 -5.76
CA LYS A 55 3.67 -0.25 -4.41
C LYS A 55 4.06 1.00 -3.61
N TYR A 56 3.70 1.02 -2.33
CA TYR A 56 4.10 2.04 -1.38
C TYR A 56 4.52 1.40 -0.05
N ASN A 57 5.57 1.94 0.56
CA ASN A 57 6.08 1.49 1.85
C ASN A 57 5.42 2.29 2.96
N ILE A 58 4.72 1.60 3.85
CA ILE A 58 4.11 2.16 5.05
C ILE A 58 4.88 1.71 6.29
N THR A 59 4.92 2.56 7.31
CA THR A 59 5.41 2.18 8.62
C THR A 59 4.23 1.71 9.47
N VAL A 60 4.35 0.52 10.06
CA VAL A 60 3.39 -0.04 11.02
C VAL A 60 4.09 -0.34 12.33
N LEU A 61 3.34 -0.41 13.42
CA LEU A 61 3.86 -0.67 14.75
C LEU A 61 3.63 -2.13 15.10
N ARG A 62 4.70 -2.88 15.34
CA ARG A 62 4.65 -4.23 15.88
C ARG A 62 4.82 -4.17 17.40
N LYS A 63 3.96 -4.85 18.15
CA LYS A 63 4.12 -5.03 19.61
C LYS A 63 5.34 -5.91 19.90
N LYS A 64 6.18 -5.46 20.84
CA LYS A 64 7.30 -6.26 21.35
C LYS A 64 6.81 -7.54 22.02
N GLY A 65 7.51 -8.66 21.78
CA GLY A 65 7.36 -9.88 22.56
C GLY A 65 8.03 -9.77 23.93
N ILE A 66 7.70 -10.68 24.86
CA ILE A 66 8.22 -10.68 26.24
C ILE A 66 9.76 -10.66 26.27
N GLU A 67 10.41 -11.35 25.33
CA GLU A 67 11.87 -11.45 25.24
C GLU A 67 12.53 -10.19 24.62
N GLU A 68 11.79 -9.42 23.82
CA GLU A 68 12.28 -8.24 23.10
C GLU A 68 12.19 -6.95 23.94
N VAL A 69 11.46 -6.98 25.06
CA VAL A 69 11.42 -5.86 26.03
C VAL A 69 12.78 -5.69 26.72
N VAL A 70 13.55 -6.77 26.84
CA VAL A 70 14.84 -6.78 27.56
C VAL A 70 16.02 -6.40 26.66
N GLY A 71 15.82 -6.31 25.35
CA GLY A 71 16.91 -6.16 24.39
C GLY A 71 16.57 -5.29 23.18
N LYS A 72 17.39 -4.24 23.00
CA LYS A 72 17.51 -3.33 21.85
C LYS A 72 16.50 -2.18 21.80
N GLU A 73 17.06 -0.99 22.00
CA GLU A 73 16.48 0.28 21.60
C GLU A 73 16.45 0.35 20.06
N SER A 74 15.25 0.37 19.48
CA SER A 74 15.07 0.69 18.07
C SER A 74 15.40 2.17 17.89
N ASN A 75 16.64 2.46 17.47
CA ASN A 75 17.19 3.79 17.34
C ASN A 75 16.68 4.50 16.08
N SER A 76 15.39 4.85 16.06
CA SER A 76 14.87 5.88 15.15
C SER A 76 14.74 7.18 15.94
N GLU A 77 15.55 8.18 15.59
CA GLU A 77 15.56 9.51 16.22
C GLU A 77 14.17 10.18 16.16
N SER A 78 13.34 9.82 15.18
CA SER A 78 12.02 10.41 14.97
C SER A 78 10.86 9.67 15.65
N PHE A 79 11.10 8.51 16.27
CA PHE A 79 10.03 7.75 16.92
C PHE A 79 9.91 8.13 18.41
N PRO A 80 8.70 8.41 18.91
CA PRO A 80 8.50 8.83 20.30
C PRO A 80 9.03 7.81 21.31
N GLU A 81 9.78 8.26 22.30
CA GLU A 81 10.41 7.40 23.31
C GLU A 81 9.39 6.55 24.07
N LEU A 82 8.25 7.13 24.43
CA LEU A 82 7.15 6.42 25.10
C LEU A 82 6.63 5.21 24.30
N LEU A 83 6.74 5.23 22.98
CA LEU A 83 6.31 4.11 22.14
C LEU A 83 7.42 3.08 21.94
N LYS A 84 8.70 3.43 22.10
CA LYS A 84 9.86 2.52 21.96
C LYS A 84 9.84 1.40 23.00
N GLU A 85 9.22 1.63 24.15
CA GLU A 85 9.08 0.63 25.22
C GLU A 85 8.19 -0.55 24.79
N PHE A 86 7.16 -0.30 23.97
CA PHE A 86 6.13 -1.28 23.65
C PHE A 86 6.10 -1.72 22.19
N PHE A 87 6.61 -0.87 21.28
CA PHE A 87 6.48 -1.06 19.84
C PHE A 87 7.81 -0.97 19.11
N ILE A 88 7.90 -1.71 18.02
CA ILE A 88 8.96 -1.66 17.02
C ILE A 88 8.33 -1.17 15.70
N PRO A 89 8.80 -0.05 15.11
CA PRO A 89 8.35 0.35 13.79
C PRO A 89 8.92 -0.60 12.72
N GLU A 90 8.04 -1.14 11.89
CA GLU A 90 8.39 -2.02 10.77
C GLU A 90 7.85 -1.45 9.45
N ILE A 91 8.59 -1.67 8.35
CA ILE A 91 8.20 -1.24 7.02
C ILE A 91 7.43 -2.36 6.33
N HIS A 92 6.22 -2.09 5.89
CA HIS A 92 5.40 -2.99 5.09
C HIS A 92 5.09 -2.38 3.73
N THR A 93 5.22 -3.17 2.67
CA THR A 93 4.81 -2.75 1.33
C THR A 93 3.36 -3.13 1.05
N VAL A 94 2.58 -2.17 0.58
CA VAL A 94 1.18 -2.33 0.15
C VAL A 94 0.99 -1.80 -1.28
N ALA A 95 -0.06 -2.25 -1.97
CA ALA A 95 -0.43 -1.70 -3.27
C ALA A 95 -1.49 -0.61 -3.07
N VAL A 96 -1.20 0.64 -3.46
CA VAL A 96 -2.11 1.77 -3.25
C VAL A 96 -2.97 2.08 -4.48
N ALA A 97 -2.53 1.65 -5.65
CA ALA A 97 -3.21 1.85 -6.92
C ALA A 97 -2.78 0.78 -7.94
N CYS A 98 -3.42 0.80 -9.09
CA CYS A 98 -3.03 0.03 -10.26
C CYS A 98 -2.71 1.00 -11.40
N GLU A 99 -1.60 0.76 -12.09
CA GLU A 99 -1.17 1.58 -13.22
C GLU A 99 -0.71 0.70 -14.38
N CYS A 100 -0.92 1.17 -15.59
CA CYS A 100 -0.40 0.52 -16.78
C CYS A 100 1.08 0.86 -16.92
N THR A 101 1.94 -0.14 -16.81
CA THR A 101 3.39 0.00 -17.01
C THR A 101 3.84 -0.85 -18.19
N PRO A 102 4.92 -0.49 -18.88
CA PRO A 102 5.54 -1.35 -19.89
C PRO A 102 5.90 -2.73 -19.33
#